data_AF-A0A936NN41-F1
#
_entry.id   AF-A0A936NN41-F1
#
_cell.length_a   1.000
_cell.length_b   1.000
_cell.length_c   1.000
_cell.angle_alpha   90.00
_cell.angle_beta   90.00
_cell.angle_gamma   90.00
#
_symmetry.space_group_name_H-M   'P 1'
#
loop_
_entity.id
_entity.type
_entity.pdbx_description
1 polymer ?
#
loop_
_entity_poly.entity_id
_entity_poly.type
_entity_poly.pdbx_seq_one_letter_code
_entity_poly.pdbx_strand_id
1 'polypeptide(L)'
;MARPSYTKGQMKVALSKLSAGRSVSDVSREDGIPQRTLYRWRARLTMSPRPTTEQLRVLEAEHRRLQRQFAELALDHSTLRAALLKDVKGEC
;
A
#
# COMPACT_ATOMS: atom_id res chain seq x y z
N MET A 1 -20.71 -22.76 13.94
CA MET A 1 -20.85 -22.08 12.62
C MET A 1 -19.57 -21.31 12.33
N ALA A 2 -18.95 -21.54 11.16
CA ALA A 2 -17.76 -20.79 10.75
C ALA A 2 -18.13 -19.32 10.49
N ARG A 3 -17.32 -18.37 10.99
CA ARG A 3 -17.49 -16.96 10.64
C ARG A 3 -17.01 -16.77 9.20
N PRO A 4 -17.80 -16.12 8.32
CA PRO A 4 -17.32 -15.77 6.99
C PRO A 4 -16.08 -14.89 7.13
N SER A 5 -14.99 -15.32 6.48
CA SER A 5 -13.75 -14.57 6.38
C SER A 5 -13.84 -13.68 5.15
N TYR A 6 -13.60 -12.39 5.31
CA TYR A 6 -13.56 -11.44 4.21
C TYR A 6 -12.11 -11.15 3.85
N THR A 7 -11.82 -11.10 2.56
CA THR A 7 -10.49 -10.71 2.09
C THR A 7 -10.22 -9.24 2.40
N LYS A 8 -8.94 -8.86 2.54
CA LYS A 8 -8.54 -7.46 2.68
C LYS A 8 -9.05 -6.59 1.52
N GLY A 9 -9.14 -7.16 0.32
CA GLY A 9 -9.70 -6.48 -0.87
C GLY A 9 -11.17 -6.14 -0.71
N GLN A 10 -12.00 -7.14 -0.35
CA GLN A 10 -13.43 -6.94 -0.08
C GLN A 10 -13.68 -5.90 1.02
N MET A 11 -12.88 -5.95 2.10
CA MET A 11 -12.95 -4.96 3.17
C MET A 11 -12.69 -3.54 2.66
N LYS A 12 -11.63 -3.33 1.86
CA LYS A 12 -11.27 -2.02 1.31
C LYS A 12 -12.36 -1.46 0.40
N VAL A 13 -12.91 -2.29 -0.49
CA VAL A 13 -13.98 -1.87 -1.42
C VAL A 13 -15.22 -1.42 -0.67
N ALA A 14 -15.70 -2.23 0.27
CA ALA A 14 -16.89 -1.90 1.07
C ALA A 14 -16.69 -0.62 1.89
N LEU A 15 -15.52 -0.45 2.51
CA LEU A 15 -15.18 0.74 3.29
C LEU A 15 -15.05 2.00 2.42
N SER A 16 -14.53 1.88 1.19
CA SER A 16 -14.46 2.98 0.24
C SER A 16 -15.85 3.47 -0.16
N LYS A 17 -16.77 2.54 -0.49
CA LYS A 17 -18.18 2.87 -0.77
C LYS A 17 -18.83 3.64 0.38
N LEU A 18 -18.62 3.19 1.62
CA LEU A 18 -19.14 3.88 2.82
C LEU A 18 -18.51 5.27 3.02
N SER A 19 -17.21 5.44 2.75
CA SER A 19 -16.55 6.75 2.82
C SER A 19 -17.02 7.73 1.75
N ALA A 20 -17.48 7.22 0.61
CA ALA A 20 -18.09 8.02 -0.47
C ALA A 20 -19.55 8.42 -0.18
N GLY A 21 -20.06 8.16 1.02
CA GLY A 21 -21.40 8.57 1.45
C GLY A 21 -22.52 7.57 1.15
N ARG A 22 -22.21 6.37 0.62
CA ARG A 22 -23.21 5.31 0.43
C ARG A 22 -23.78 4.84 1.78
N SER A 23 -25.05 4.45 1.79
CA SER A 23 -25.69 3.91 3.00
C SER A 23 -25.15 2.50 3.34
N VAL A 24 -25.14 2.14 4.62
CA VAL A 24 -24.74 0.80 5.08
C VAL A 24 -25.68 -0.28 4.52
N SER A 25 -26.95 0.06 4.32
CA SER A 25 -27.95 -0.84 3.76
C SER A 25 -27.64 -1.22 2.32
N ASP A 26 -27.27 -0.25 1.49
CA ASP A 26 -26.96 -0.49 0.07
C ASP A 26 -25.69 -1.32 -0.09
N VAL A 27 -24.64 -0.94 0.64
CA VAL A 27 -23.37 -1.70 0.65
C VAL A 27 -23.57 -3.12 1.16
N SER A 28 -24.45 -3.32 2.15
CA SER A 28 -24.76 -4.66 2.66
C SER A 28 -25.43 -5.55 1.62
N ARG A 29 -26.34 -4.99 0.82
CA ARG A 29 -27.07 -5.69 -0.26
C ARG A 29 -26.17 -5.99 -1.45
N GLU A 30 -25.37 -5.02 -1.88
CA GLU A 30 -24.47 -5.16 -3.04
C GLU A 30 -23.32 -6.13 -2.77
N ASP A 31 -22.64 -5.99 -1.62
CA ASP A 31 -21.40 -6.73 -1.36
C ASP A 31 -21.66 -8.04 -0.58
N GLY A 32 -22.93 -8.32 -0.21
CA GLY A 32 -23.32 -9.48 0.58
C GLY A 32 -22.77 -9.47 2.02
N ILE A 33 -22.38 -8.30 2.51
CA ILE A 33 -21.72 -8.14 3.82
C ILE A 33 -22.78 -7.74 4.85
N PRO A 34 -22.93 -8.46 5.98
CA PRO A 34 -23.88 -8.08 7.02
C PRO A 34 -23.60 -6.67 7.57
N GLN A 35 -24.65 -5.87 7.75
CA GLN A 35 -24.54 -4.49 8.25
C GLN A 35 -23.72 -4.39 9.55
N ARG A 36 -23.90 -5.33 10.50
CA ARG A 36 -23.10 -5.40 11.74
C ARG A 36 -21.59 -5.42 11.49
N THR A 37 -21.16 -6.10 10.43
CA THR A 37 -19.76 -6.23 10.05
C THR A 37 -19.24 -4.91 9.49
N LEU A 38 -20.05 -4.24 8.65
CA LEU A 38 -19.75 -2.93 8.09
C LEU A 38 -19.63 -1.85 9.18
N TYR A 39 -20.56 -1.82 10.14
CA TYR A 39 -20.47 -0.91 11.30
C TYR A 39 -19.19 -1.15 12.10
N ARG A 40 -18.85 -2.41 12.38
CA ARG A 40 -17.61 -2.77 13.10
C ARG A 40 -16.36 -2.31 12.35
N TRP A 41 -16.31 -2.49 11.03
CA TRP A 41 -15.17 -2.04 10.24
C TRP A 41 -15.07 -0.52 10.19
N ARG A 42 -16.21 0.18 10.02
CA ARG A 42 -16.25 1.64 10.02
C ARG A 42 -15.75 2.22 11.35
N ALA A 43 -16.19 1.67 12.47
CA ALA A 43 -15.74 2.07 13.80
C ALA A 43 -14.22 1.86 13.98
N ARG A 44 -13.68 0.73 13.53
CA ARG A 44 -12.23 0.47 13.57
C ARG A 44 -11.43 1.45 12.71
N LEU A 45 -11.98 1.88 11.58
CA LEU A 45 -11.33 2.83 10.67
C LEU A 45 -11.30 4.25 11.24
N THR A 46 -12.38 4.65 11.92
CA THR A 46 -12.43 5.94 12.63
C THR A 46 -11.61 5.94 13.91
N MET A 47 -11.40 4.78 14.54
CA MET A 47 -10.59 4.63 15.75
C MET A 47 -9.11 4.37 15.48
N SER A 48 -8.72 4.01 14.24
CA SER A 48 -7.31 3.92 13.88
C SER A 48 -6.75 5.33 13.73
N PRO A 49 -5.76 5.75 14.55
CA PRO A 49 -5.15 7.06 14.39
C PRO A 49 -4.57 7.16 12.98
N ARG A 50 -4.95 8.22 12.25
CA ARG A 50 -4.27 8.56 11.00
C ARG A 50 -2.84 8.96 11.35
N PRO A 51 -1.83 8.62 10.52
CA PRO A 51 -0.48 9.10 10.76
C PRO A 51 -0.50 10.63 10.84
N THR A 52 0.22 11.16 11.83
CA THR A 52 0.30 12.61 12.01
C THR A 52 1.06 13.24 10.84
N THR A 53 0.88 14.53 10.62
CA THR A 53 1.62 15.27 9.58
C THR A 53 3.13 15.15 9.77
N GLU A 54 3.61 15.10 11.02
CA GLU A 54 5.02 14.89 11.34
C GLU A 54 5.50 13.48 10.97
N GLN A 55 4.72 12.45 11.28
CA GLN A 55 5.05 11.07 10.87
C GLN A 55 5.12 10.93 9.34
N LEU A 56 4.22 11.61 8.62
CA LEU A 56 4.25 11.62 7.16
C LEU A 56 5.49 12.33 6.61
N ARG A 57 5.88 13.48 7.18
CA ARG A 57 7.10 14.21 6.79
C ARG A 57 8.36 13.38 6.99
N VAL A 58 8.47 12.68 8.10
CA VAL A 58 9.61 11.77 8.38
C VAL A 58 9.65 10.65 7.33
N LEU A 59 8.49 10.04 7.04
CA LEU A 59 8.41 8.97 6.04
C LEU A 59 8.80 9.47 4.62
N GLU A 60 8.35 10.66 4.25
CA GLU A 60 8.71 11.30 2.97
C GLU A 60 10.21 11.66 2.90
N ALA A 61 10.81 12.08 4.00
CA ALA A 61 12.24 12.33 4.09
C ALA A 61 13.05 11.04 3.89
N GLU A 62 12.67 9.96 4.57
CA GLU A 62 13.30 8.64 4.41
C GLU A 62 13.12 8.10 2.99
N HIS A 63 11.93 8.23 2.40
CA HIS A 63 11.70 7.82 1.01
C HIS A 63 12.62 8.56 0.04
N ARG A 64 12.78 9.89 0.19
CA ARG A 64 13.70 10.68 -0.63
C ARG A 64 15.16 10.31 -0.41
N ARG A 65 15.53 9.92 0.81
CA ARG A 65 16.89 9.43 1.11
C ARG A 65 17.14 8.11 0.40
N LEU A 66 16.22 7.15 0.54
CA LEU A 66 16.31 5.84 -0.10
C LEU A 66 16.35 5.95 -1.62
N GLN A 67 15.54 6.83 -2.23
CA GLN A 67 15.56 7.05 -3.67
C GLN A 67 16.92 7.54 -4.19
N ARG A 68 17.58 8.46 -3.45
CA ARG A 68 18.92 8.93 -3.82
C ARG A 68 19.95 7.81 -3.76
N GLN A 69 19.99 7.08 -2.65
CA GLN A 69 20.91 5.95 -2.48
C GLN A 69 20.68 4.86 -3.53
N PHE A 70 19.41 4.57 -3.85
CA PHE A 70 19.08 3.62 -4.90
C PHE A 70 19.55 4.07 -6.28
N ALA A 71 19.42 5.37 -6.61
CA ALA A 71 19.90 5.90 -7.88
C ALA A 71 21.43 5.80 -7.99
N GLU A 72 22.16 6.13 -6.92
CA GLU A 72 23.62 5.97 -6.85
C GLU A 72 24.03 4.51 -7.07
N LEU A 73 23.41 3.58 -6.32
CA LEU A 73 23.66 2.14 -6.47
C LEU A 73 23.34 1.62 -7.88
N ALA A 74 22.27 2.12 -8.50
CA ALA A 74 21.90 1.74 -9.86
C ALA A 74 22.94 2.21 -10.89
N LEU A 75 23.48 3.42 -10.72
CA LEU A 75 24.57 3.95 -11.55
C LEU A 75 25.84 3.11 -11.38
N ASP A 76 26.24 2.82 -10.14
CA ASP A 76 27.41 1.97 -9.85
C ASP A 76 27.25 0.59 -10.46
N HIS A 77 26.10 -0.05 -10.26
CA HIS A 77 25.79 -1.35 -10.84
C HIS A 77 25.86 -1.34 -12.38
N SER A 78 25.35 -0.28 -13.02
CA SER A 78 25.43 -0.13 -14.47
C SER A 78 26.86 0.03 -14.97
N THR A 79 27.67 0.81 -14.24
CA THR A 79 29.09 1.09 -14.56
C THR A 79 29.92 -0.19 -14.42
N LEU A 80 29.74 -0.93 -13.32
CA LEU A 80 30.42 -2.20 -13.08
C LEU A 80 30.05 -3.24 -14.14
N ARG A 81 28.76 -3.35 -14.49
CA ARG A 81 28.33 -4.23 -15.60
C ARG A 81 28.98 -3.85 -16.92
N ALA A 82 29.03 -2.55 -17.25
CA ALA A 82 29.65 -2.09 -18.48
C ALA A 82 31.15 -2.39 -18.53
N ALA A 83 31.88 -2.21 -17.42
CA ALA A 83 33.29 -2.55 -17.30
C ALA A 83 33.51 -4.07 -17.53
N LEU A 84 32.79 -4.92 -16.81
CA LEU A 84 32.88 -6.38 -16.95
C LEU A 84 32.59 -6.85 -18.38
N LEU A 85 31.55 -6.29 -19.03
CA LEU A 85 31.23 -6.62 -20.42
C LEU A 85 32.27 -6.11 -21.42
N LYS A 86 32.98 -5.03 -21.10
CA LYS A 86 34.07 -4.50 -21.93
C LYS A 86 35.32 -5.38 -21.81
N ASP A 87 35.65 -5.82 -20.60
CA ASP A 87 36.81 -6.68 -20.34
C ASP A 87 36.67 -8.02 -21.07
N VAL A 88 35.47 -8.62 -21.07
CA VAL A 88 35.18 -9.86 -21.83
C VAL A 88 35.36 -9.70 -23.36
N LYS A 89 35.20 -8.48 -23.90
CA LYS A 89 35.41 -8.22 -25.34
C LYS A 89 36.85 -7.88 -25.70
N GLY A 90 37.69 -7.54 -24.72
CA GLY A 90 39.11 -7.24 -24.93
C GLY A 90 40.02 -8.47 -24.92
N GLU A 91 39.50 -9.62 -24.49
CA GLU A 91 40.23 -10.89 -24.38
C GLU A 91 39.98 -11.86 -25.56
N CYS A 92 39.26 -11.43 -26.61
CA CYS A 92 39.06 -12.18 -27.86
C CYS A 92 39.87 -11.59 -29.02
#